data_AF-A0AAX3WXE9-F1
#
_entry.id   AF-A0AAX3WXE9-F1
#
_cell.length_a   1.000
_cell.length_b   1.000
_cell.length_c   1.000
_cell.angle_alpha   90.00
_cell.angle_beta   90.00
_cell.angle_gamma   90.00
#
_symmetry.space_group_name_H-M   'P 1'
#
loop_
_entity.id
_entity.type
_entity.pdbx_description
1 polymer ?
#
loop_
_entity_poly.entity_id
_entity_poly.type
_entity_poly.pdbx_seq_one_letter_code
_entity_poly.pdbx_strand_id
1 'polypeptide(L)'
;MDKYIKKSVMIMLLISLLLVMAACGSKNEDTSQEQEGTKDDKESTMTETTRIVTDSVGRKVEIPMDPQRVIVDWDLGHVLAVGVVPVASTTKVIDYGEFLKDYYQGQDIVDLGNEDLYI
;
A
#
# COMPACT_ATOMS: atom_id res chain seq x y z
N MET A 1 45.26 28.48 -11.86
CA MET A 1 44.67 27.13 -12.12
C MET A 1 43.21 27.01 -11.66
N ASP A 2 42.70 27.86 -10.77
CA ASP A 2 41.35 27.70 -10.17
C ASP A 2 40.16 27.86 -11.13
N LYS A 3 40.31 28.61 -12.22
CA LYS A 3 39.23 28.83 -13.19
C LYS A 3 38.91 27.58 -14.02
N TYR A 4 39.91 26.74 -14.26
CA TYR A 4 39.79 25.48 -15.00
C TYR A 4 39.28 24.36 -14.09
N ILE A 5 39.63 24.40 -12.79
CA ILE A 5 39.11 23.48 -11.77
C ILE A 5 37.60 23.73 -11.56
N LYS A 6 37.15 24.99 -11.47
CA LYS A 6 35.72 25.33 -11.38
C LYS A 6 34.91 24.88 -12.60
N LYS A 7 35.48 25.00 -13.81
CA LYS A 7 34.85 24.54 -15.06
C LYS A 7 34.83 23.01 -15.16
N SER A 8 35.88 22.34 -14.68
CA SER A 8 35.97 20.88 -14.59
C SER A 8 34.96 20.29 -13.60
N VAL A 9 34.79 20.91 -12.42
CA VAL A 9 33.81 20.50 -11.41
C VAL A 9 32.38 20.66 -11.91
N MET A 10 32.08 21.76 -12.63
CA MET A 10 30.76 21.98 -13.26
C MET A 10 30.43 20.94 -14.34
N ILE A 11 31.43 20.54 -15.14
CA ILE A 11 31.26 19.51 -16.18
C ILE A 11 31.04 18.13 -15.54
N MET A 12 31.75 17.82 -14.45
CA MET A 12 31.61 16.55 -13.74
C MET A 12 30.23 16.40 -13.10
N LEU A 13 29.68 17.48 -12.53
CA LEU A 13 28.32 17.49 -11.95
C LEU A 13 27.22 17.31 -13.01
N LEU A 14 27.39 17.91 -14.21
CA LEU A 14 26.47 17.72 -15.34
C LEU A 14 26.47 16.29 -15.88
N ILE A 15 27.64 15.63 -15.90
CA ILE A 15 27.76 14.22 -16.31
C ILE A 15 27.09 13.30 -15.28
N SER A 16 27.27 13.56 -13.98
CA SER A 16 26.62 12.80 -12.91
C SER A 16 25.08 12.84 -13.02
N LEU A 17 24.51 14.00 -13.37
CA LEU A 17 23.06 14.16 -13.53
C LEU A 17 22.49 13.34 -14.71
N LEU A 18 23.26 13.16 -15.78
CA LEU A 18 22.88 12.33 -16.93
C LEU A 18 22.89 10.82 -16.60
N LEU A 19 23.78 10.36 -15.71
CA LEU A 19 23.82 8.96 -15.29
C LEU A 19 22.58 8.56 -14.46
N VAL A 20 22.00 9.48 -13.68
CA VAL A 20 20.81 9.19 -12.86
C VAL A 20 19.57 8.90 -13.73
N MET A 21 19.45 9.51 -14.92
CA MET A 21 18.32 9.24 -15.82
C MET A 21 18.42 7.88 -16.53
N ALA A 22 19.61 7.37 -16.82
CA ALA A 22 19.79 6.04 -17.43
C ALA A 22 19.44 4.89 -16.46
N ALA A 23 19.49 5.12 -15.14
CA ALA A 23 19.16 4.12 -14.13
C ALA A 23 17.65 3.96 -13.85
N CYS A 24 16.80 4.88 -14.33
CA CYS A 24 15.33 4.73 -14.27
C CYS A 24 14.74 4.08 -15.52
N GLY A 25 15.58 3.59 -16.45
CA GLY A 25 15.14 3.12 -17.76
C GLY A 25 15.87 1.87 -18.24
N SER A 26 15.85 0.79 -17.45
CA SER A 26 16.23 -0.54 -17.95
C SER A 26 15.57 -1.64 -17.12
N LYS A 27 14.45 -2.15 -17.63
CA LYS A 27 13.94 -3.48 -17.31
C LYS A 27 14.19 -4.37 -18.51
N ASN A 28 15.35 -5.02 -18.52
CA ASN A 28 15.71 -6.23 -19.25
C ASN A 28 16.08 -7.23 -18.14
N GLU A 29 15.82 -8.53 -18.17
CA GLU A 29 15.47 -9.50 -19.21
C GLU A 29 15.01 -10.73 -18.42
N ASP A 30 14.05 -11.50 -18.92
CA ASP A 30 14.05 -12.94 -18.65
C ASP A 30 13.51 -13.64 -19.89
N THR A 31 14.44 -14.16 -20.69
CA THR A 31 14.15 -15.17 -21.71
C THR A 31 14.42 -16.51 -21.07
N SER A 32 13.37 -17.29 -20.84
CA SER A 32 13.43 -18.74 -20.90
C SER A 32 12.12 -19.23 -21.51
N GLN A 33 12.29 -19.85 -22.67
CA GLN A 33 11.25 -20.50 -23.45
C GLN A 33 10.69 -21.70 -22.67
N GLU A 34 9.38 -21.90 -22.68
CA GLU A 34 8.77 -23.13 -23.21
C GLU A 34 7.22 -23.06 -23.23
N GLN A 35 6.71 -23.41 -24.41
CA GLN A 35 5.44 -24.08 -24.72
C GLN A 35 4.10 -23.33 -24.67
N GLU A 36 3.63 -23.06 -25.90
CA GLU A 36 2.29 -23.29 -26.44
C GLU A 36 1.13 -23.44 -25.45
N GLY A 37 0.25 -22.46 -25.50
CA GLY A 37 -1.11 -22.53 -25.00
C GLY A 37 -1.95 -21.43 -25.62
N THR A 38 -2.30 -21.58 -26.89
CA THR A 38 -3.35 -20.79 -27.54
C THR A 38 -4.63 -20.89 -26.71
N LYS A 39 -4.99 -19.83 -25.99
CA LYS A 39 -6.37 -19.55 -25.57
C LYS A 39 -6.64 -18.06 -25.66
N ASP A 40 -7.21 -17.73 -26.82
CA ASP A 40 -8.36 -16.86 -27.02
C ASP A 40 -8.39 -15.53 -26.27
N ASP A 41 -8.25 -14.48 -27.08
CA ASP A 41 -8.77 -13.14 -26.82
C ASP A 41 -10.22 -13.21 -26.37
N LYS A 42 -10.43 -13.01 -25.08
CA LYS A 42 -11.64 -12.35 -24.60
C LYS A 42 -11.21 -11.36 -23.53
N GLU A 43 -10.83 -10.18 -23.99
CA GLU A 43 -10.85 -8.94 -23.21
C GLU A 43 -12.30 -8.69 -22.79
N SER A 44 -12.76 -9.48 -21.82
CA SER A 44 -13.83 -9.08 -20.94
C SER A 44 -13.17 -8.08 -20.02
N THR A 45 -13.58 -6.82 -20.12
CA THR A 45 -13.31 -5.80 -19.11
C THR A 45 -14.03 -6.24 -17.82
N MET A 46 -13.53 -7.30 -17.18
CA MET A 46 -13.90 -7.68 -15.84
C MET A 46 -13.32 -6.57 -14.98
N THR A 47 -14.18 -5.67 -14.52
CA THR A 47 -13.84 -4.80 -13.40
C THR A 47 -13.31 -5.69 -12.29
N GLU A 48 -12.00 -5.62 -12.03
CA GLU A 48 -11.38 -6.38 -10.95
C GLU A 48 -12.06 -5.98 -9.64
N THR A 49 -12.80 -6.90 -9.04
CA THR A 49 -13.54 -6.66 -7.79
C THR A 49 -12.65 -6.74 -6.57
N THR A 50 -11.44 -7.29 -6.75
CA THR A 50 -10.47 -7.57 -5.70
C THR A 50 -9.07 -7.20 -6.18
N ARG A 51 -8.14 -7.06 -5.23
CA ARG A 51 -6.71 -6.87 -5.47
C ARG A 51 -5.91 -7.76 -4.52
N ILE A 52 -4.71 -8.16 -4.94
CA ILE A 52 -3.78 -8.91 -4.10
C ILE A 52 -2.86 -7.94 -3.37
N VAL A 53 -2.77 -8.07 -2.05
CA VAL A 53 -1.81 -7.37 -1.19
C VAL A 53 -0.90 -8.40 -0.51
N THR A 54 0.40 -8.13 -0.47
CA THR A 54 1.34 -8.91 0.33
C THR A 54 1.43 -8.30 1.72
N ASP A 55 1.15 -9.07 2.76
CA ASP A 55 1.23 -8.59 4.14
C ASP A 55 2.69 -8.55 4.68
N SER A 56 2.85 -8.09 5.92
CA SER A 56 4.15 -7.93 6.57
C SER A 56 4.93 -9.23 6.77
N VAL A 57 4.27 -10.39 6.70
CA VAL A 57 4.90 -11.72 6.84
C VAL A 57 5.00 -12.47 5.50
N GLY A 58 4.68 -11.80 4.38
CA GLY A 58 4.85 -12.33 3.03
C GLY A 58 3.67 -13.13 2.48
N ARG A 59 2.51 -13.14 3.15
CA ARG A 59 1.30 -13.81 2.64
C ARG A 59 0.64 -12.93 1.58
N LYS A 60 0.21 -13.55 0.48
CA LYS A 60 -0.63 -12.90 -0.54
C LYS A 60 -2.09 -13.01 -0.10
N VAL A 61 -2.73 -11.87 0.15
CA VAL A 61 -4.11 -11.76 0.61
C VAL A 61 -4.93 -11.06 -0.47
N GLU A 62 -6.05 -11.67 -0.85
CA GLU A 62 -7.03 -11.06 -1.73
C GLU A 62 -7.97 -10.17 -0.91
N ILE A 63 -8.08 -8.89 -1.30
CA ILE A 63 -8.96 -7.91 -0.64
C ILE A 63 -9.90 -7.27 -1.66
N PRO A 64 -11.16 -6.96 -1.28
CA PRO A 64 -12.07 -6.20 -2.15
C PRO A 64 -11.50 -4.83 -2.51
N MET A 65 -11.76 -4.35 -3.73
CA MET A 65 -11.45 -2.97 -4.12
C MET A 65 -12.29 -1.95 -3.32
N ASP A 66 -13.53 -2.33 -2.96
CA ASP A 66 -14.47 -1.51 -2.19
C ASP A 66 -15.02 -2.28 -0.96
N PRO A 67 -14.30 -2.27 0.17
CA PRO A 67 -14.68 -3.04 1.35
C PRO A 67 -15.89 -2.43 2.07
N GLN A 68 -16.97 -3.20 2.17
CA GLN A 68 -18.24 -2.74 2.79
C GLN A 68 -18.28 -2.88 4.32
N ARG A 69 -17.45 -3.76 4.89
CA ARG A 69 -17.45 -4.09 6.31
C ARG A 69 -16.02 -4.31 6.80
N VAL A 70 -15.46 -3.29 7.44
CA VAL A 70 -14.08 -3.31 7.94
C VAL A 70 -14.09 -3.48 9.45
N ILE A 71 -13.29 -4.40 9.95
CA ILE A 71 -13.01 -4.60 11.38
C ILE A 71 -11.56 -4.21 11.61
N VAL A 72 -11.29 -3.58 12.75
CA VAL A 72 -9.98 -3.01 13.04
C VAL A 72 -9.55 -3.50 14.41
N ASP A 73 -8.48 -4.29 14.46
CA ASP A 73 -7.88 -4.78 15.71
C ASP A 73 -6.81 -3.81 16.25
N TRP A 74 -6.25 -2.95 15.40
CA TRP A 74 -5.33 -1.84 15.70
C TRP A 74 -5.39 -0.76 14.61
N ASP A 75 -4.85 0.44 14.85
CA ASP A 75 -4.77 1.54 13.86
C ASP A 75 -6.11 2.23 13.50
N LEU A 76 -7.06 2.29 14.44
CA LEU A 76 -8.35 2.98 14.25
C LEU A 76 -8.22 4.38 13.65
N GLY A 77 -7.28 5.20 14.16
CA GLY A 77 -7.05 6.55 13.64
C GLY A 77 -6.61 6.58 12.18
N HIS A 78 -5.77 5.64 11.74
CA HIS A 78 -5.32 5.56 10.34
C HIS A 78 -6.48 5.16 9.41
N VAL A 79 -7.32 4.22 9.85
CA VAL A 79 -8.50 3.77 9.08
C VAL A 79 -9.53 4.92 8.94
N LEU A 80 -9.78 5.66 10.02
CA LEU A 80 -10.64 6.84 9.98
C LEU A 80 -10.07 7.95 9.08
N ALA A 81 -8.75 8.15 9.08
CA ALA A 81 -8.09 9.18 8.27
C ALA A 81 -8.22 8.95 6.75
N VAL A 82 -8.38 7.69 6.31
CA VAL A 82 -8.66 7.36 4.90
C VAL A 82 -10.16 7.31 4.58
N GLY A 83 -11.01 7.79 5.49
CA GLY A 83 -12.45 7.93 5.29
C GLY A 83 -13.26 6.66 5.53
N VAL A 84 -12.68 5.64 6.16
CA VAL A 84 -13.38 4.40 6.50
C VAL A 84 -13.76 4.41 7.98
N VAL A 85 -15.06 4.28 8.27
CA VAL A 85 -15.53 4.02 9.64
C VAL A 85 -15.75 2.52 9.80
N PRO A 86 -15.00 1.83 10.68
CA PRO A 86 -15.12 0.39 10.81
C PRO A 86 -16.40 0.00 11.55
N VAL A 87 -16.92 -1.19 11.23
CA VAL A 87 -18.14 -1.69 11.87
C VAL A 87 -17.90 -2.22 13.28
N ALA A 88 -16.66 -2.58 13.60
CA ALA A 88 -16.29 -3.10 14.91
C ALA A 88 -14.78 -2.95 15.19
N SER A 89 -14.44 -2.93 16.48
CA SER A 89 -13.06 -2.93 16.98
C SER A 89 -13.02 -3.55 18.39
N THR A 90 -11.83 -3.70 18.97
CA THR A 90 -11.66 -4.28 20.32
C THR A 90 -11.85 -3.21 21.39
N THR A 91 -12.20 -3.63 22.62
CA THR A 91 -12.43 -2.71 23.75
C THR A 91 -11.26 -1.74 23.93
N LYS A 92 -10.03 -2.27 23.88
CA LYS A 92 -8.80 -1.51 24.08
C LYS A 92 -8.60 -0.44 23.02
N VAL A 93 -8.89 -0.74 21.76
CA VAL A 93 -8.76 0.23 20.66
C VAL A 93 -9.83 1.31 20.73
N ILE A 94 -11.07 0.94 21.08
CA ILE A 94 -12.16 1.89 21.28
C ILE A 94 -11.85 2.84 22.44
N ASP A 95 -11.37 2.30 23.57
CA ASP A 95 -11.01 3.07 24.75
C ASP A 95 -9.83 4.01 24.49
N TYR A 96 -8.74 3.50 23.90
CA TYR A 96 -7.58 4.33 23.56
C TYR A 96 -7.92 5.38 22.52
N GLY A 97 -8.83 5.05 21.60
CA GLY A 97 -9.34 5.92 20.55
C GLY A 97 -10.50 6.80 20.98
N GLU A 98 -10.82 6.96 22.27
CA GLU A 98 -12.00 7.73 22.70
C GLU A 98 -12.03 9.16 22.12
N PHE A 99 -10.86 9.79 21.99
CA PHE A 99 -10.72 11.12 21.38
C PHE A 99 -11.02 11.17 19.88
N LEU A 100 -11.25 10.02 19.23
CA LEU A 100 -11.56 9.89 17.81
C LEU A 100 -13.07 9.80 17.52
N LYS A 101 -13.93 9.77 18.54
CA LYS A 101 -15.41 9.63 18.39
C LYS A 101 -16.01 10.65 17.41
N ASP A 102 -15.49 11.87 17.37
CA ASP A 102 -15.95 12.92 16.44
C ASP A 102 -15.73 12.55 14.95
N TYR A 103 -14.80 11.64 14.66
CA TYR A 103 -14.50 11.16 13.31
C TYR A 103 -15.34 9.96 12.88
N TYR A 104 -16.23 9.43 13.73
CA TYR A 104 -17.05 8.26 13.40
C TYR A 104 -18.24 8.61 12.48
N GLN A 105 -18.39 9.88 12.11
CA GLN A 105 -19.46 10.34 11.22
C GLN A 105 -20.87 9.98 11.72
N GLY A 106 -21.05 9.91 13.05
CA GLY A 106 -22.30 9.53 13.69
C GLY A 106 -22.60 8.03 13.65
N GLN A 107 -21.66 7.18 13.25
CA GLN A 107 -21.78 5.73 13.29
C GLN A 107 -21.22 5.18 14.61
N ASP A 108 -21.76 4.04 15.05
CA ASP A 108 -21.24 3.29 16.19
C ASP A 108 -20.24 2.23 15.73
N ILE A 109 -19.16 2.07 16.50
CA ILE A 109 -18.20 0.97 16.35
C ILE A 109 -18.55 -0.08 17.39
N VAL A 110 -18.90 -1.29 16.94
CA VAL A 110 -19.22 -2.40 17.85
C VAL A 110 -17.97 -2.84 18.61
N ASP A 111 -18.08 -2.95 19.94
CA ASP A 111 -17.04 -3.55 20.76
C ASP A 111 -17.07 -5.09 20.64
N LEU A 112 -15.98 -5.68 20.15
CA LEU A 112 -15.77 -7.12 20.02
C LEU A 112 -15.29 -7.79 21.33
N GLY A 113 -15.02 -7.00 22.36
CA GLY A 113 -14.55 -7.45 23.66
C GLY A 113 -13.04 -7.28 23.87
N ASN A 114 -12.62 -7.63 25.08
CA ASN A 114 -11.24 -7.47 25.52
C ASN A 114 -10.42 -8.73 25.21
N GLU A 115 -9.42 -8.56 24.37
CA GLU A 115 -8.45 -9.58 23.96
C GLU A 115 -7.50 -10.00 25.10
N ASP A 116 -7.36 -9.19 26.15
CA ASP A 116 -6.49 -9.45 27.30
C ASP A 116 -7.17 -10.32 28.40
N LEU A 117 -8.44 -10.74 28.22
CA LEU A 117 -9.20 -11.54 29.21
C LEU A 117 -8.85 -13.05 29.25
N TYR A 118 -7.80 -13.47 28.56
CA TYR A 118 -7.24 -14.82 28.69
C TYR A 118 -6.02 -14.80 29.62
N ILE A 119 -6.26 -14.69 30.93
CA ILE A 119 -5.28 -15.02 31.98
C ILE A 119 -5.99 -15.83 33.07
#